data_AF-A0A4Q7LVT0-F1
#
_entry.id   AF-A0A4Q7LVT0-F1
#
_cell.length_a   1.000
_cell.length_b   1.000
_cell.length_c   1.000
_cell.angle_alpha   90.00
_cell.angle_beta   90.00
_cell.angle_gamma   90.00
#
_symmetry.space_group_name_H-M   'P 1'
#
loop_
_entity.id
_entity.type
_entity.pdbx_description
1 polymer ?
#
loop_
_entity_poly.entity_id
_entity_poly.type
_entity_poly.pdbx_seq_one_letter_code
_entity_poly.pdbx_strand_id
1 'polypeptide(L)'
;MNTQDARRVLETALICAQQPLTVREMRVLFDDELAADTVRGLLDELRRDWRDRGVELVCVASGWRFQSRPEMRVYLDRLHPEKPPKYTRATLETLAIIAYRQPVTRGDIEEIRGVTVSSQMIKQLEDRGWVDTIGYRDAPGRPALLATTRQFLDDLGLRSLDQLPALDAVLPDPQNLAAALPQQTSLLDALEADAAPGDVTPSEEA
;
A
#
# COMPACT_ATOMS: atom_id res chain seq x y z
N MET A 1 25.74 23.69 -15.54
CA MET A 1 25.33 23.62 -14.12
C MET A 1 26.18 22.59 -13.39
N ASN A 2 26.57 22.81 -12.12
CA ASN A 2 27.34 21.83 -11.36
C ASN A 2 26.43 20.66 -10.90
N THR A 3 26.97 19.45 -10.81
CA THR A 3 26.25 18.23 -10.38
C THR A 3 25.61 18.40 -9.01
N GLN A 4 26.26 19.14 -8.11
CA GLN A 4 25.73 19.42 -6.78
C GLN A 4 24.51 20.34 -6.82
N ASP A 5 24.48 21.31 -7.73
CA ASP A 5 23.34 22.23 -7.88
C ASP A 5 22.15 21.52 -8.51
N ALA A 6 22.39 20.69 -9.53
CA ALA A 6 21.36 19.85 -10.13
C ALA A 6 20.68 18.94 -9.10
N ARG A 7 21.47 18.34 -8.20
CA ARG A 7 20.95 17.51 -7.10
C ARG A 7 20.06 18.30 -6.13
N ARG A 8 20.47 19.52 -5.74
CA ARG A 8 19.65 20.39 -4.87
C ARG A 8 18.33 20.76 -5.52
N VAL A 9 18.33 21.04 -6.83
CA VAL A 9 17.11 21.33 -7.60
C VAL A 9 16.19 20.11 -7.60
N LEU A 10 16.71 18.91 -7.91
CA LEU A 10 15.92 17.66 -7.88
C LEU A 10 15.34 17.38 -6.49
N GLU A 11 16.16 17.47 -5.45
CA GLU A 11 15.74 17.25 -4.06
C GLU A 11 14.60 18.21 -3.68
N THR A 12 14.78 19.50 -3.95
CA THR A 12 13.77 20.53 -3.66
C THR A 12 12.48 20.26 -4.43
N ALA A 13 12.58 19.95 -5.72
CA ALA A 13 11.42 19.66 -6.55
C ALA A 13 10.65 18.43 -6.03
N LEU A 14 11.34 17.36 -5.68
CA LEU A 14 10.73 16.13 -5.15
C LEU A 14 10.10 16.32 -3.76
N ILE A 15 10.67 17.18 -2.91
CA ILE A 15 10.10 17.50 -1.59
C ILE A 15 8.85 18.39 -1.72
N CYS A 16 8.87 19.34 -2.66
CA CYS A 16 7.74 20.25 -2.88
C CYS A 16 6.62 19.65 -3.75
N ALA A 17 6.88 18.55 -4.47
CA ALA A 17 5.91 17.92 -5.33
C ALA A 17 4.79 17.24 -4.53
N GLN A 18 3.54 17.46 -4.93
CA GLN A 18 2.38 16.77 -4.35
C GLN A 18 2.13 15.39 -4.98
N GLN A 19 2.66 15.16 -6.17
CA GLN A 19 2.52 13.91 -6.92
C GLN A 19 3.90 13.38 -7.33
N PRO A 20 4.05 12.06 -7.55
CA PRO A 20 5.29 11.50 -8.05
C PRO A 20 5.74 12.15 -9.35
N LEU A 21 7.02 12.47 -9.46
CA LEU A 21 7.61 13.08 -10.65
C LEU A 21 8.26 12.01 -11.53
N THR A 22 7.96 12.04 -12.82
CA THR A 22 8.65 11.22 -13.80
C THR A 22 10.05 11.78 -14.12
N VAL A 23 10.94 10.93 -14.63
CA VAL A 23 12.25 11.40 -15.13
C VAL A 23 12.09 12.45 -16.23
N ARG A 24 11.03 12.36 -17.03
CA ARG A 24 10.73 13.35 -18.07
C ARG A 24 10.40 14.71 -17.46
N GLU A 25 9.53 14.77 -16.46
CA GLU A 25 9.18 16.04 -15.80
C GLU A 25 10.38 16.65 -15.07
N MET A 26 11.21 15.82 -14.43
CA MET A 26 12.43 16.29 -13.78
C MET A 26 13.44 16.87 -14.77
N ARG A 27 13.49 16.40 -16.01
CA ARG A 27 14.36 16.97 -17.06
C ARG A 27 13.94 18.37 -17.50
N VAL A 28 12.63 18.67 -17.44
CA VAL A 28 12.11 20.01 -17.76
C VAL A 28 12.66 21.08 -16.81
N LEU A 29 13.00 20.71 -15.57
CA LEU A 29 13.62 21.62 -14.59
C LEU A 29 15.01 22.12 -15.03
N PHE A 30 15.58 21.50 -16.05
CA PHE A 30 16.92 21.75 -16.56
C PHE A 30 16.92 22.01 -18.07
N ASP A 31 15.80 22.51 -18.61
CA ASP A 31 15.63 22.79 -20.04
C ASP A 31 16.03 21.61 -20.96
N ASP A 32 15.77 20.38 -20.49
CA ASP A 32 16.14 19.11 -21.14
C ASP A 32 17.64 18.90 -21.41
N GLU A 33 18.53 19.75 -20.88
CA GLU A 33 19.99 19.66 -21.02
C GLU A 33 20.57 18.39 -20.39
N LEU A 34 19.93 17.87 -19.35
CA LEU A 34 20.33 16.63 -18.70
C LEU A 34 19.74 15.41 -19.40
N ALA A 35 20.62 14.45 -19.72
CA ALA A 35 20.20 13.13 -20.18
C ALA A 35 19.42 12.37 -19.09
N ALA A 36 18.49 11.51 -19.51
CA ALA A 36 17.68 10.72 -18.59
C ALA A 36 18.51 9.82 -17.66
N ASP A 37 19.62 9.28 -18.16
CA ASP A 37 20.52 8.44 -17.36
C ASP A 37 21.27 9.24 -16.29
N THR A 38 21.65 10.49 -16.59
CA THR A 38 22.23 11.40 -15.60
C THR A 38 21.25 11.68 -14.48
N VAL A 39 19.98 11.96 -14.80
CA VAL A 39 18.93 12.18 -13.79
C VAL A 39 18.73 10.93 -12.94
N ARG A 40 18.68 9.73 -13.54
CA ARG A 40 18.59 8.46 -12.79
C ARG A 40 19.77 8.26 -11.85
N GLY A 41 21.00 8.56 -12.30
CA GLY A 41 22.19 8.49 -11.47
C GLY A 41 22.10 9.43 -10.25
N LEU A 42 21.66 10.67 -10.46
CA LEU A 42 21.44 11.63 -9.38
C LEU A 42 20.36 11.19 -8.39
N LEU A 43 19.28 10.56 -8.86
CA LEU A 43 18.21 10.02 -8.02
C LEU A 43 18.70 8.85 -7.16
N ASP A 44 19.54 7.97 -7.72
CA ASP A 44 20.14 6.87 -6.97
C ASP A 44 21.10 7.38 -5.89
N GLU A 45 21.87 8.43 -6.16
CA GLU A 45 22.68 9.11 -5.16
C GLU A 45 21.83 9.74 -4.05
N LEU A 46 20.80 10.51 -4.41
CA LEU A 46 19.86 11.09 -3.46
C LEU A 46 19.21 10.03 -2.57
N ARG A 47 18.79 8.89 -3.15
CA ARG A 47 18.23 7.79 -2.38
C ARG A 47 19.22 7.25 -1.34
N ARG A 48 20.52 7.18 -1.66
CA ARG A 48 21.56 6.76 -0.71
C ARG A 48 21.76 7.80 0.40
N ASP A 49 21.80 9.09 0.04
CA ASP A 49 21.98 10.20 0.99
C ASP A 49 20.82 10.30 2.01
N TRP A 50 19.63 9.84 1.62
CA TRP A 50 18.43 9.82 2.46
C TRP A 50 18.17 8.49 3.19
N ARG A 51 19.10 7.53 3.15
CA ARG A 51 18.91 6.21 3.76
C ARG A 51 18.64 6.27 5.27
N ASP A 52 19.36 7.11 6.01
CA ASP A 52 19.28 7.15 7.48
C ASP A 52 18.31 8.22 8.02
N ARG A 53 17.43 8.76 7.16
CA ARG A 53 16.43 9.77 7.50
C ARG A 53 15.04 9.15 7.67
N GLY A 54 14.14 9.85 8.37
CA GLY A 54 12.75 9.42 8.56
C GLY A 54 11.88 9.47 7.29
N VAL A 55 12.40 10.06 6.21
CA VAL A 55 11.79 10.13 4.88
C VAL A 55 12.73 9.44 3.89
N GLU A 56 12.17 8.73 2.93
CA GLU A 56 12.93 8.02 1.91
C GLU A 56 12.44 8.36 0.49
N LEU A 57 13.37 8.30 -0.46
CA LEU A 57 13.08 8.48 -1.88
C LEU A 57 12.74 7.12 -2.50
N VAL A 58 11.51 6.97 -2.99
CA VAL A 58 11.04 5.74 -3.65
C VAL A 58 10.70 5.98 -5.11
N CYS A 59 10.80 4.91 -5.89
CA CYS A 59 10.35 4.86 -7.27
C CYS A 59 9.12 3.96 -7.33
N VAL A 60 7.99 4.52 -7.74
CA VAL A 60 6.68 3.89 -7.93
C VAL A 60 6.31 3.89 -9.43
N ALA A 61 5.17 3.30 -9.79
CA ALA A 61 4.74 3.18 -11.17
C ALA A 61 4.53 4.54 -11.86
N SER A 62 4.05 5.55 -11.14
CA SER A 62 3.89 6.91 -11.68
C SER A 62 5.16 7.77 -11.65
N GLY A 63 6.21 7.39 -10.92
CA GLY A 63 7.45 8.16 -10.88
C GLY A 63 8.21 8.07 -9.55
N TRP A 64 8.93 9.13 -9.21
CA TRP A 64 9.72 9.26 -7.99
C TRP A 64 9.04 10.19 -6.99
N ARG A 65 9.01 9.81 -5.72
CA ARG A 65 8.51 10.67 -4.64
C ARG A 65 9.26 10.43 -3.33
N PHE A 66 9.26 11.44 -2.47
CA PHE A 66 9.57 11.24 -1.07
C PHE A 66 8.34 10.72 -0.32
N GLN A 67 8.56 9.79 0.60
CA GLN A 67 7.53 9.31 1.52
C GLN A 67 8.13 9.03 2.90
N SER A 68 7.30 9.08 3.95
CA SER A 68 7.75 8.71 5.29
C SER A 68 8.06 7.22 5.38
N ARG A 69 9.04 6.87 6.22
CA ARG A 69 9.33 5.47 6.51
C ARG A 69 8.17 4.84 7.30
N PRO A 70 7.89 3.53 7.11
CA PRO A 70 6.84 2.83 7.86
C PRO A 70 6.97 2.95 9.39
N GLU A 71 8.21 2.99 9.89
CA GLU A 71 8.55 3.18 11.31
C GLU A 71 7.98 4.48 11.89
N MET A 72 7.83 5.53 11.07
CA MET A 72 7.33 6.84 11.50
C MET A 72 5.81 6.86 11.68
N ARG A 73 5.09 5.85 11.17
CA ARG A 73 3.62 5.78 11.16
C ARG A 73 3.01 5.94 12.55
N VAL A 74 3.58 5.31 13.58
CA VAL A 74 3.07 5.37 14.96
C VAL A 74 3.03 6.80 15.53
N TYR A 75 3.90 7.67 15.02
CA TYR A 75 3.95 9.08 15.41
C TYR A 75 3.05 9.93 14.51
N LEU A 76 3.06 9.68 13.19
CA LEU A 76 2.27 10.43 12.21
C LEU A 76 0.76 10.21 12.32
N ASP A 77 0.33 9.01 12.74
CA ASP A 77 -1.09 8.70 12.98
C ASP A 77 -1.71 9.62 14.06
N ARG A 78 -0.89 10.27 14.90
CA ARG A 78 -1.36 11.24 15.92
C ARG A 78 -1.78 12.58 15.30
N LEU A 79 -1.28 12.92 14.11
CA LEU A 79 -1.60 14.17 13.41
C LEU A 79 -2.94 14.08 12.68
N HIS A 80 -3.32 12.88 12.25
CA HIS A 80 -4.55 12.59 11.52
C HIS A 80 -5.28 11.41 12.20
N PRO A 81 -6.08 11.67 13.25
CA PRO A 81 -6.71 10.61 14.03
C PRO A 81 -7.80 9.84 13.28
N GLU A 82 -8.29 10.39 12.16
CA GLU A 82 -9.20 9.68 11.26
C GLU A 82 -8.47 8.52 10.59
N LYS A 83 -8.77 7.30 11.07
CA LYS A 83 -8.20 6.09 10.50
C LYS A 83 -8.80 5.87 9.10
N PRO A 84 -7.96 5.58 8.08
CA PRO A 84 -8.48 5.21 6.79
C PRO A 84 -9.39 3.98 6.90
N PRO A 85 -10.40 3.86 6.02
CA PRO A 85 -11.34 2.75 6.05
C PRO A 85 -10.56 1.43 5.95
N LYS A 86 -10.82 0.52 6.90
CA LYS A 86 -10.22 -0.83 6.88
C LYS A 86 -10.93 -1.68 5.84
N TYR A 87 -10.16 -2.29 4.95
CA TYR A 87 -10.69 -3.28 4.01
C TYR A 87 -10.85 -4.64 4.71
N THR A 88 -11.93 -5.35 4.38
CA THR A 88 -12.13 -6.70 4.90
C THR A 88 -11.15 -7.68 4.27
N ARG A 89 -10.92 -8.82 4.93
CA ARG A 89 -10.11 -9.90 4.38
C ARG A 89 -10.63 -10.36 3.00
N ALA A 90 -11.95 -10.50 2.86
CA ALA A 90 -12.56 -10.91 1.59
C ALA A 90 -12.30 -9.89 0.45
N THR A 91 -12.28 -8.59 0.76
CA THR A 91 -11.93 -7.53 -0.19
C THR A 91 -10.47 -7.67 -0.66
N LEU A 92 -9.56 -7.89 0.28
CA LEU A 92 -8.13 -8.04 -0.03
C LEU A 92 -7.82 -9.35 -0.78
N GLU A 93 -8.50 -10.45 -0.45
CA GLU A 93 -8.42 -11.71 -1.20
C GLU A 93 -8.87 -11.54 -2.65
N THR A 94 -9.99 -10.83 -2.85
CA THR A 94 -10.51 -10.52 -4.19
C THR A 94 -9.52 -9.67 -4.97
N LEU A 95 -8.97 -8.62 -4.35
CA LEU A 95 -7.93 -7.78 -4.95
C LEU A 95 -6.68 -8.60 -5.32
N ALA A 96 -6.24 -9.51 -4.46
CA ALA A 96 -5.09 -10.36 -4.73
C ALA A 96 -5.33 -11.26 -5.95
N ILE A 97 -6.51 -11.88 -6.06
CA ILE A 97 -6.85 -12.69 -7.24
C ILE A 97 -6.77 -11.85 -8.52
N ILE A 98 -7.32 -10.63 -8.50
CA ILE A 98 -7.24 -9.72 -9.66
C ILE A 98 -5.77 -9.40 -9.97
N ALA A 99 -4.96 -9.01 -8.99
CA ALA A 99 -3.57 -8.64 -9.20
C ALA A 99 -2.71 -9.78 -9.80
N TYR A 100 -2.90 -11.02 -9.36
CA TYR A 100 -2.11 -12.17 -9.82
C TYR A 100 -2.65 -12.89 -11.06
N ARG A 101 -3.92 -12.69 -11.41
CA ARG A 101 -4.58 -13.44 -12.50
C ARG A 101 -5.18 -12.58 -13.60
N GLN A 102 -5.10 -11.25 -13.49
CA GLN A 102 -5.62 -10.34 -14.50
C GLN A 102 -5.14 -10.70 -15.92
N PRO A 103 -6.00 -10.56 -16.94
CA PRO A 103 -7.38 -10.08 -16.87
C PRO A 103 -8.38 -11.15 -16.40
N VAL A 104 -9.20 -10.84 -15.38
CA VAL A 104 -10.21 -11.76 -14.82
C VAL A 104 -11.61 -11.19 -14.82
N THR A 105 -12.61 -12.04 -14.95
CA THR A 105 -14.03 -11.69 -14.78
C THR A 105 -14.48 -11.96 -13.35
N ARG A 106 -15.63 -11.39 -12.95
CA ARG A 106 -16.25 -11.71 -11.65
C ARG A 106 -16.48 -13.22 -11.48
N GLY A 107 -16.88 -13.92 -12.55
CA GLY A 107 -17.09 -15.37 -12.53
C GLY A 107 -15.80 -16.14 -12.22
N ASP A 108 -14.68 -15.76 -12.84
CA ASP A 108 -13.39 -16.41 -12.57
C ASP A 108 -12.95 -16.21 -11.10
N ILE A 109 -13.22 -15.03 -10.53
CA ILE A 109 -12.91 -14.75 -9.11
C ILE A 109 -13.77 -15.63 -8.20
N GLU A 110 -15.07 -15.76 -8.49
CA GLU A 110 -15.99 -16.61 -7.73
C GLU A 110 -15.59 -18.09 -7.77
N GLU A 111 -15.17 -18.57 -8.94
CA GLU A 111 -14.65 -19.93 -9.12
C GLU A 111 -13.41 -20.18 -8.27
N ILE A 112 -12.47 -19.24 -8.24
CA ILE A 112 -11.23 -19.36 -7.43
C ILE A 112 -11.53 -19.29 -5.92
N ARG A 113 -12.44 -18.40 -5.50
CA ARG A 113 -12.77 -18.23 -4.06
C ARG A 113 -13.74 -19.29 -3.53
N GLY A 114 -14.48 -19.97 -4.41
CA GLY A 114 -15.55 -20.90 -4.04
C GLY A 114 -16.76 -20.24 -3.37
N VAL A 115 -16.85 -18.90 -3.38
CA VAL A 115 -17.95 -18.12 -2.81
C VAL A 115 -18.30 -16.94 -3.70
N THR A 116 -19.57 -16.51 -3.67
CA THR A 116 -20.05 -15.36 -4.42
C THR A 116 -19.31 -14.07 -4.01
N VAL A 117 -18.94 -13.26 -5.01
CA VAL A 117 -18.30 -11.96 -4.81
C VAL A 117 -19.35 -10.87 -4.92
N SER A 118 -19.51 -10.08 -3.86
CA SER A 118 -20.46 -8.96 -3.86
C SER A 118 -20.04 -7.89 -4.87
N SER A 119 -20.97 -7.41 -5.69
CA SER A 119 -20.73 -6.29 -6.62
C SER A 119 -20.28 -5.02 -5.89
N GLN A 120 -20.69 -4.82 -4.63
CA GLN A 120 -20.25 -3.68 -3.84
C GLN A 120 -18.75 -3.74 -3.50
N MET A 121 -18.19 -4.93 -3.38
CA MET A 121 -16.76 -5.12 -3.10
C MET A 121 -15.90 -4.74 -4.29
N ILE A 122 -16.31 -5.14 -5.50
CA ILE A 122 -15.65 -4.74 -6.75
C ILE A 122 -15.76 -3.22 -6.91
N LYS A 123 -16.96 -2.67 -6.73
CA LYS A 123 -17.19 -1.23 -6.78
C LYS A 123 -16.33 -0.46 -5.78
N GLN A 124 -16.13 -0.97 -4.56
CA GLN A 124 -15.24 -0.36 -3.57
C GLN A 124 -13.77 -0.29 -4.06
N LEU A 125 -13.31 -1.32 -4.76
CA LEU A 125 -11.96 -1.36 -5.35
C LEU A 125 -11.84 -0.40 -6.55
N GLU A 126 -12.89 -0.29 -7.36
CA GLU A 126 -13.00 0.66 -8.48
C GLU A 126 -13.06 2.11 -7.99
N ASP A 127 -13.89 2.41 -6.99
CA ASP A 127 -14.03 3.75 -6.38
C ASP A 127 -12.71 4.21 -5.74
N ARG A 128 -11.93 3.27 -5.19
CA ARG A 128 -10.57 3.55 -4.68
C ARG A 128 -9.54 3.74 -5.79
N GLY A 129 -9.90 3.40 -7.02
CA GLY A 129 -9.06 3.44 -8.20
C GLY A 129 -8.06 2.29 -8.26
N TRP A 130 -8.22 1.21 -7.51
CA TRP A 130 -7.27 0.08 -7.52
C TRP A 130 -7.53 -0.91 -8.64
N VAL A 131 -8.77 -1.04 -9.07
CA VAL A 131 -9.21 -1.93 -10.14
C VAL A 131 -9.99 -1.12 -11.16
N ASP A 132 -9.90 -1.51 -12.43
CA ASP A 132 -10.69 -0.95 -13.52
C ASP A 132 -11.14 -2.04 -14.49
N THR A 133 -12.20 -1.76 -15.25
CA THR A 133 -12.68 -2.62 -16.33
C THR A 133 -11.95 -2.28 -17.63
N ILE A 134 -11.09 -3.19 -18.09
CA ILE A 134 -10.27 -3.00 -19.29
C ILE A 134 -10.92 -3.55 -20.58
N GLY A 135 -12.10 -4.16 -20.46
CA GLY A 135 -12.85 -4.69 -21.59
C GLY A 135 -13.92 -5.70 -21.18
N TYR A 136 -14.42 -6.45 -22.16
CA TYR A 136 -15.44 -7.48 -21.94
C TYR A 136 -15.05 -8.76 -22.68
N ARG A 137 -15.21 -9.91 -22.02
CA ARG A 137 -14.94 -11.22 -22.63
C ARG A 137 -16.01 -11.57 -23.65
N ASP A 138 -15.60 -12.16 -24.77
CA ASP A 138 -16.53 -12.68 -25.79
C ASP A 138 -17.09 -14.04 -25.36
N ALA A 139 -18.05 -13.99 -24.43
CA ALA A 139 -18.75 -15.13 -23.85
C ALA A 139 -20.22 -14.74 -23.57
N PRO A 140 -21.13 -15.71 -23.35
CA PRO A 140 -22.52 -15.40 -23.00
C PRO A 140 -22.62 -14.44 -21.81
N GLY A 141 -23.38 -13.35 -21.98
CA GLY A 141 -23.51 -12.29 -20.98
C GLY A 141 -22.39 -11.24 -20.98
N ARG A 142 -21.38 -11.37 -21.86
CA ARG A 142 -20.26 -10.42 -22.05
C ARG A 142 -19.71 -9.87 -20.73
N PRO A 143 -19.16 -10.73 -19.84
CA PRO A 143 -18.70 -10.29 -18.53
C PRO A 143 -17.51 -9.33 -18.64
N ALA A 144 -17.48 -8.33 -17.75
CA ALA A 144 -16.40 -7.36 -17.63
C ALA A 144 -15.07 -8.03 -17.24
N LEU A 145 -13.98 -7.58 -17.85
CA LEU A 145 -12.60 -7.97 -17.55
C LEU A 145 -11.98 -6.92 -16.64
N LEU A 146 -11.62 -7.34 -15.44
CA LEU A 146 -11.03 -6.52 -14.38
C LEU A 146 -9.51 -6.65 -14.40
N ALA A 147 -8.84 -5.53 -14.17
CA ALA A 147 -7.40 -5.45 -13.97
C ALA A 147 -7.05 -4.36 -12.96
N THR A 148 -5.86 -4.46 -12.36
CA THR A 148 -5.30 -3.44 -11.46
C THR A 148 -4.83 -2.22 -12.24
N THR A 149 -4.80 -1.08 -11.55
CA THR A 149 -4.41 0.22 -12.13
C THR A 149 -3.00 0.65 -11.71
N ARG A 150 -2.54 1.79 -12.24
CA ARG A 150 -1.31 2.44 -11.73
C ARG A 150 -1.45 2.94 -10.30
N GLN A 151 -2.64 3.42 -9.92
CA GLN A 151 -2.89 3.87 -8.55
C GLN A 151 -2.72 2.74 -7.54
N PHE A 152 -3.15 1.52 -7.89
CA PHE A 152 -2.87 0.33 -7.08
C PHE A 152 -1.36 0.15 -6.86
N LEU A 153 -0.56 0.20 -7.93
CA LEU A 153 0.90 0.06 -7.82
C LEU A 153 1.51 1.18 -6.97
N ASP A 154 1.06 2.42 -7.16
CA ASP A 154 1.57 3.57 -6.41
C ASP A 154 1.24 3.51 -4.92
N ASP A 155 0.05 3.02 -4.55
CA ASP A 155 -0.35 2.85 -3.16
C ASP A 155 0.39 1.69 -2.49
N LEU A 156 0.71 0.63 -3.23
CA LEU A 156 1.54 -0.47 -2.76
C LEU A 156 3.05 -0.16 -2.81
N GLY A 157 3.45 0.98 -3.38
CA GLY A 157 4.86 1.36 -3.52
C GLY A 157 5.62 0.54 -4.55
N LEU A 158 4.94 -0.01 -5.56
CA LEU A 158 5.49 -0.86 -6.61
C LEU A 158 5.70 -0.07 -7.90
N ARG A 159 6.71 -0.47 -8.69
CA ARG A 159 6.98 0.06 -10.03
C ARG A 159 6.22 -0.68 -11.13
N SER A 160 6.06 -1.98 -10.96
CA SER A 160 5.35 -2.87 -11.87
C SER A 160 4.79 -4.06 -11.11
N LEU A 161 3.89 -4.80 -11.76
CA LEU A 161 3.29 -6.02 -11.22
C LEU A 161 4.30 -7.14 -11.01
N ASP A 162 5.43 -7.12 -11.71
CA ASP A 162 6.50 -8.13 -11.57
C ASP A 162 7.18 -8.08 -10.19
N GLN A 163 6.98 -7.00 -9.44
CA GLN A 163 7.47 -6.86 -8.07
C GLN A 163 6.54 -7.47 -7.03
N LEU A 164 5.37 -7.97 -7.45
CA LEU A 164 4.51 -8.73 -6.56
C LEU A 164 5.22 -10.02 -6.13
N PRO A 165 5.19 -10.36 -4.83
CA PRO A 165 5.78 -11.62 -4.35
C PRO A 165 5.20 -12.83 -5.09
N ALA A 166 6.02 -13.85 -5.37
CA ALA A 166 5.51 -15.08 -5.97
C ALA A 166 4.45 -15.73 -5.05
N LEU A 167 3.37 -16.27 -5.64
CA LEU A 167 2.26 -16.88 -4.88
C LEU A 167 2.75 -17.97 -3.90
N ASP A 168 3.74 -18.76 -4.30
CA ASP A 168 4.32 -19.82 -3.45
C ASP A 168 5.12 -19.26 -2.26
N ALA A 169 5.61 -18.02 -2.36
CA ALA A 169 6.30 -17.33 -1.27
C ALA A 169 5.32 -16.61 -0.32
N VAL A 170 4.08 -16.35 -0.76
CA VAL A 170 3.04 -15.67 0.02
C VAL A 170 2.24 -16.63 0.87
N LEU A 171 2.12 -17.91 0.49
CA LEU A 171 1.51 -18.97 1.29
C LEU A 171 2.51 -19.40 2.38
N PRO A 172 2.41 -18.89 3.62
CA PRO A 172 3.25 -19.37 4.69
C PRO A 172 2.67 -20.73 5.07
N ASP A 173 3.53 -21.67 5.43
CA ASP A 173 3.13 -22.81 6.24
C ASP A 173 2.16 -22.30 7.32
N PRO A 174 0.97 -22.89 7.54
CA PRO A 174 0.01 -22.39 8.53
C PRO A 174 0.60 -22.26 9.95
N GLN A 175 1.74 -22.91 10.20
CA GLN A 175 2.53 -22.80 11.42
C GLN A 175 3.35 -21.48 11.52
N ASN A 176 3.75 -20.87 10.41
CA ASN A 176 4.53 -19.63 10.36
C ASN A 176 3.68 -18.35 10.43
N LEU A 177 2.40 -18.41 10.04
CA LEU A 177 1.45 -17.29 10.22
C LEU A 177 1.19 -16.98 11.70
N ALA A 178 1.20 -17.99 12.56
CA ALA A 178 1.09 -17.83 14.00
C ALA A 178 2.35 -17.21 14.62
N ALA A 179 3.52 -17.41 14.00
CA ALA A 179 4.81 -16.88 14.46
C ALA A 179 5.09 -15.43 13.99
N ALA A 180 4.49 -15.01 12.87
CA ALA A 180 4.66 -13.67 12.30
C ALA A 180 3.68 -12.62 12.85
N LEU A 181 2.63 -13.06 13.56
CA LEU A 181 1.83 -12.17 14.39
C LEU A 181 2.61 -11.95 15.69
N PRO A 182 3.03 -10.71 16.04
CA PRO A 182 3.49 -10.46 17.39
C PRO A 182 2.38 -10.97 18.32
N GLN A 183 2.75 -11.84 19.26
CA GLN A 183 1.87 -12.28 20.34
C GLN A 183 1.24 -11.02 20.94
N GLN A 184 0.04 -10.69 20.50
CA GLN A 184 -0.79 -9.75 21.21
C GLN A 184 -1.16 -10.52 22.46
N THR A 185 -0.34 -10.35 23.48
CA THR A 185 -0.67 -10.63 24.85
C THR A 185 -2.08 -10.10 25.04
N SER A 186 -2.97 -11.05 25.30
CA SER A 186 -4.40 -10.97 25.44
C SER A 186 -4.90 -9.58 25.88
N LEU A 187 -5.53 -8.84 24.96
CA LEU A 187 -6.42 -7.73 25.29
C LEU A 187 -7.66 -8.22 26.07
N LEU A 188 -7.89 -9.54 26.12
CA LEU A 188 -8.95 -10.18 26.90
C LEU A 188 -8.55 -10.36 28.37
N ASP A 189 -7.27 -10.60 28.68
CA ASP A 189 -6.78 -10.76 30.07
C ASP A 189 -6.80 -9.43 30.83
N ALA A 190 -6.63 -8.31 30.12
CA ALA A 190 -6.71 -6.97 30.69
C ALA A 190 -8.15 -6.53 31.04
N LEU A 191 -9.17 -7.22 30.53
CA LEU A 191 -10.58 -6.95 30.82
C LEU A 191 -11.13 -7.83 31.95
N GLU A 192 -10.48 -8.96 32.24
CA GLU A 192 -10.87 -9.85 33.35
C GLU A 192 -10.27 -9.42 34.71
N ALA A 193 -9.20 -8.61 34.71
CA ALA A 193 -8.58 -8.13 35.95
C ALA A 193 -9.35 -6.96 36.63
N ASP A 194 -10.28 -6.31 35.93
CA ASP A 194 -11.07 -5.17 36.46
C ASP A 194 -12.49 -5.58 36.89
N ALA A 195 -12.80 -6.89 36.89
CA ALA A 195 -14.09 -7.45 37.27
C ALA A 195 -14.03 -8.31 38.55
N ALA A 196 -13.15 -7.97 39.50
CA ALA A 196 -13.27 -8.50 40.86
C ALA A 196 -14.38 -7.71 41.60
N PRO A 197 -15.38 -8.38 42.21
CA PRO A 197 -16.48 -7.69 42.87
C PRO A 197 -15.95 -6.97 44.13
N GLY A 198 -16.34 -5.70 44.26
CA GLY A 198 -16.11 -4.93 45.47
C GLY A 198 -16.73 -5.64 46.67
N ASP A 199 -15.88 -5.95 47.66
CA ASP A 199 -16.29 -6.44 48.96
C ASP A 199 -17.01 -5.30 49.68
N VAL A 200 -18.34 -5.32 49.64
CA VAL A 200 -19.20 -4.45 50.43
C VAL A 200 -19.16 -5.01 51.84
N THR A 201 -18.30 -4.46 52.69
CA THR A 201 -18.43 -4.60 54.14
C THR A 201 -19.71 -3.92 54.59
N PRO A 202 -20.69 -4.62 55.21
CA PRO A 202 -21.76 -3.96 55.92
C PRO A 202 -21.24 -3.50 57.29
N SER A 203 -21.53 -2.26 57.62
CA SER A 203 -21.36 -1.66 58.95
C SER A 203 -22.32 -2.29 59.96
N GLU A 204 -21.85 -2.55 61.20
CA GLU A 204 -22.54 -2.63 62.53
C GLU A 204 -21.61 -3.48 63.44
N GLU A 205 -21.27 -3.20 64.71
CA GLU A 205 -21.84 -2.44 65.84
C GLU A 205 -20.70 -2.22 66.88
N ALA A 206 -20.70 -1.07 67.58
CA ALA A 206 -20.39 -0.87 69.02
C ALA A 206 -20.02 0.60 69.31
#